data_AF-A0A955QJP0-F1
#
_entry.id   AF-A0A955QJP0-F1
#
_cell.length_a   1.000
_cell.length_b   1.000
_cell.length_c   1.000
_cell.angle_alpha   90.00
_cell.angle_beta   90.00
_cell.angle_gamma   90.00
#
_symmetry.space_group_name_H-M   'P 1'
#
loop_
_entity.id
_entity.type
_entity.pdbx_description
1 polymer ?
#
loop_
_entity_poly.entity_id
_entity_poly.type
_entity_poly.pdbx_seq_one_letter_code
_entity_poly.pdbx_strand_id
1 'polypeptide(L)'
;WLPPLRQRREDIPSLAQFFLRRSAEQHGKPVKGFAPDAMQSLIAHSWPGNVRELENMIERAVVMSAHDMITTEFLPLTVKESTSPG
;
A
#
# COMPACT_ATOMS: atom_id res chain seq x y z
N TRP A 1 15.37 12.68 12.37
CA TRP A 1 15.66 11.62 11.38
C TRP A 1 14.58 10.57 11.51
N LEU A 2 13.85 10.23 10.43
CA LEU A 2 12.80 9.22 10.47
C LEU A 2 13.31 7.97 9.73
N PRO A 3 13.38 6.79 10.39
CA PRO A 3 13.88 5.59 9.72
C PRO A 3 12.96 5.19 8.56
N PRO A 4 13.52 4.61 7.48
CA PRO A 4 12.76 4.23 6.29
C PRO A 4 11.70 3.17 6.61
N LEU A 5 10.59 3.19 5.86
CA LEU A 5 9.45 2.30 6.06
C LEU A 5 9.84 0.81 6.13
N ARG A 6 10.87 0.39 5.39
CA ARG A 6 11.41 -0.98 5.43
C ARG A 6 11.94 -1.43 6.80
N GLN A 7 12.36 -0.50 7.65
CA GLN A 7 12.85 -0.77 9.02
C GLN A 7 11.71 -0.78 10.05
N ARG A 8 10.50 -0.38 9.66
CA ARG A 8 9.31 -0.24 10.50
C ARG A 8 8.10 -0.91 9.85
N ARG A 9 8.28 -2.15 9.39
CA ARG A 9 7.23 -2.88 8.64
C ARG A 9 5.95 -3.08 9.43
N GLU A 10 6.05 -3.11 10.76
CA GLU A 10 4.93 -3.14 11.69
C GLU A 10 3.99 -1.91 11.61
N ASP A 11 4.51 -0.77 11.12
CA ASP A 11 3.70 0.44 10.92
C ASP A 11 2.89 0.39 9.60
N ILE A 12 3.26 -0.49 8.66
CA ILE A 12 2.67 -0.54 7.32
C ILE A 12 1.14 -0.73 7.37
N PRO A 13 0.58 -1.68 8.15
CA PRO A 13 -0.88 -1.86 8.21
C PRO A 13 -1.61 -0.61 8.70
N SER A 14 -1.10 0.03 9.76
CA SER A 14 -1.68 1.24 10.35
C SER A 14 -1.63 2.43 9.40
N LEU A 15 -0.48 2.64 8.75
CA LEU A 15 -0.31 3.68 7.73
C LEU A 15 -1.19 3.40 6.51
N ALA A 16 -1.26 2.15 6.07
CA ALA A 16 -2.05 1.79 4.91
C ALA A 16 -3.55 2.06 5.15
N GLN A 17 -4.04 1.70 6.33
CA GLN A 17 -5.43 1.96 6.71
C GLN A 17 -5.72 3.45 6.90
N PHE A 18 -4.75 4.24 7.36
CA PHE A 18 -4.86 5.70 7.41
C PHE A 18 -5.02 6.28 6.00
N PHE A 19 -4.14 5.94 5.06
CA PHE A 19 -4.21 6.44 3.68
C PHE A 19 -5.46 5.96 2.95
N LEU A 20 -5.89 4.71 3.19
CA LEU A 20 -7.11 4.16 2.61
C LEU A 20 -8.33 4.98 3.03
N ARG A 21 -8.51 5.23 4.32
CA ARG A 21 -9.66 6.01 4.83
C ARG A 21 -9.65 7.43 4.26
N ARG A 22 -8.51 8.11 4.35
CA ARG A 22 -8.36 9.48 3.85
C ARG A 22 -8.66 9.57 2.35
N SER A 23 -8.12 8.65 1.55
CA SER A 23 -8.35 8.64 0.10
C SER A 23 -9.79 8.24 -0.24
N ALA A 24 -10.38 7.26 0.47
CA ALA A 24 -11.76 6.85 0.24
C ALA A 24 -12.74 7.98 0.52
N GLU A 25 -12.54 8.72 1.62
CA GLU A 25 -13.32 9.91 1.96
C GLU A 25 -13.13 11.02 0.92
N GLN A 26 -11.89 11.31 0.52
CA GLN A 26 -11.57 12.35 -0.45
C GLN A 26 -12.16 12.10 -1.85
N HIS A 27 -12.21 10.83 -2.28
CA HIS A 27 -12.69 10.46 -3.61
C HIS A 27 -14.12 9.90 -3.62
N GLY A 28 -14.80 9.86 -2.47
CA GLY A 28 -16.15 9.30 -2.35
C GLY A 28 -16.24 7.82 -2.72
N LYS A 29 -15.19 7.05 -2.43
CA LYS A 29 -15.10 5.62 -2.78
C LYS A 29 -15.67 4.74 -1.65
N PRO A 30 -16.31 3.61 -1.98
CA PRO A 30 -16.90 2.71 -0.98
C PRO A 30 -15.86 1.79 -0.31
N VAL A 31 -14.58 1.96 -0.59
CA VAL A 31 -13.48 1.11 -0.09
C VAL A 31 -13.35 1.22 1.42
N LYS A 32 -13.35 0.08 2.12
CA LYS A 32 -13.30 -0.04 3.59
C LYS A 32 -12.06 -0.73 4.11
N GLY A 33 -11.37 -1.49 3.26
CA GLY A 33 -10.20 -2.26 3.70
C GLY A 33 -9.42 -2.92 2.59
N PHE A 34 -8.51 -3.81 3.00
CA PHE A 34 -7.66 -4.59 2.13
C PHE A 34 -8.01 -6.07 2.30
N ALA A 35 -7.96 -6.81 1.20
CA ALA A 35 -7.96 -8.27 1.26
C ALA A 35 -6.69 -8.76 1.99
N PRO A 36 -6.74 -9.93 2.66
CA PRO A 36 -5.60 -10.42 3.45
C PRO A 36 -4.31 -10.55 2.63
N ASP A 37 -4.39 -11.04 1.39
CA ASP A 37 -3.29 -11.16 0.43
C ASP A 37 -2.73 -9.79 -0.01
N ALA A 38 -3.60 -8.80 -0.19
CA ALA A 38 -3.20 -7.43 -0.49
C ALA A 38 -2.41 -6.82 0.66
N MET A 39 -2.88 -7.00 1.90
CA MET A 39 -2.17 -6.53 3.10
C MET A 39 -0.80 -7.21 3.25
N GLN A 40 -0.73 -8.53 3.04
CA GLN A 40 0.55 -9.24 3.06
C GLN A 40 1.52 -8.72 2.01
N SER A 41 1.02 -8.41 0.80
CA SER A 41 1.84 -7.83 -0.27
C SER A 41 2.39 -6.45 0.11
N LEU A 42 1.58 -5.61 0.75
CA LEU A 42 2.03 -4.31 1.26
C LEU A 42 3.13 -4.45 2.32
N ILE A 43 3.01 -5.43 3.23
CA ILE A 43 4.00 -5.69 4.28
C ILE A 43 5.31 -6.24 3.69
N ALA A 44 5.21 -7.12 2.70
CA ALA A 44 6.37 -7.76 2.07
C ALA A 44 7.19 -6.79 1.20
N HIS A 45 6.56 -5.74 0.66
CA HIS A 45 7.24 -4.78 -0.20
C HIS A 45 8.31 -3.96 0.54
N SER A 46 9.38 -3.60 -0.16
CA SER A 46 10.55 -2.93 0.42
C SER A 46 10.39 -1.40 0.55
N TRP A 47 9.39 -0.82 -0.12
CA TRP A 47 9.08 0.62 -0.10
C TRP A 47 10.30 1.53 -0.27
N PRO A 48 11.04 1.45 -1.40
CA PRO A 48 12.19 2.30 -1.66
C PRO A 48 11.87 3.81 -1.62
N GLY A 49 10.65 4.19 -1.99
CA GLY A 49 10.11 5.55 -1.88
C GLY A 49 9.45 5.86 -0.53
N ASN A 50 9.56 4.96 0.46
CA ASN A 50 9.15 5.14 1.84
C ASN A 50 7.64 5.44 1.95
N VAL A 51 7.22 6.22 2.95
CA VAL A 51 5.81 6.58 3.20
C VAL A 51 5.13 7.21 1.97
N ARG A 52 5.84 8.01 1.17
CA ARG A 52 5.26 8.66 -0.02
C ARG A 52 4.87 7.66 -1.11
N GLU A 53 5.64 6.59 -1.27
CA GLU A 53 5.31 5.52 -2.21
C GLU A 53 4.10 4.72 -1.73
N LEU A 54 4.03 4.43 -0.43
CA LEU A 54 2.87 3.78 0.18
C LEU A 54 1.59 4.61 0.00
N GLU A 55 1.64 5.91 0.28
CA GLU A 55 0.52 6.85 0.09
C GLU A 55 0.04 6.85 -1.37
N ASN A 56 0.94 7.08 -2.32
CA ASN A 56 0.61 7.12 -3.75
C ASN A 56 0.03 5.78 -4.26
N MET A 57 0.56 4.65 -3.77
CA MET A 57 0.07 3.33 -4.14
C MET A 57 -1.38 3.13 -3.68
N ILE A 58 -1.67 3.47 -2.42
CA ILE A 58 -2.99 3.29 -1.83
C ILE A 58 -4.00 4.26 -2.43
N GLU A 59 -3.61 5.51 -2.67
CA GLU A 59 -4.46 6.49 -3.35
C GLU A 59 -4.89 5.97 -4.72
N ARG A 60 -3.94 5.48 -5.54
CA ARG A 60 -4.28 4.86 -6.83
C ARG A 60 -5.18 3.65 -6.69
N ALA A 61 -4.90 2.76 -5.75
CA ALA A 61 -5.70 1.57 -5.52
C ALA A 61 -7.16 1.94 -5.17
N VAL A 62 -7.37 2.96 -4.33
CA VAL A 62 -8.69 3.47 -3.97
C VAL A 62 -9.40 4.10 -5.17
N VAL A 63 -8.70 4.93 -5.95
CA VAL A 63 -9.26 5.55 -7.16
C VAL A 63 -9.66 4.52 -8.21
N MET A 64 -8.89 3.44 -8.35
CA MET A 64 -9.14 2.36 -9.31
C MET A 64 -10.16 1.33 -8.82
N SER A 65 -10.30 1.15 -7.51
CA SER A 65 -11.24 0.18 -6.96
C SER A 65 -12.69 0.59 -7.21
N ALA A 66 -13.49 -0.41 -7.59
CA ALA A 66 -14.94 -0.32 -7.73
C ALA A 66 -15.67 -1.00 -6.57
N HIS A 67 -14.94 -1.65 -5.66
CA HIS A 67 -15.50 -2.51 -4.60
C HIS A 67 -15.15 -1.95 -3.21
N ASP A 68 -15.65 -2.60 -2.17
CA ASP A 68 -15.39 -2.24 -0.79
C ASP A 68 -14.02 -2.73 -0.27
N MET A 69 -13.31 -3.55 -1.04
CA MET A 69 -12.03 -4.14 -0.66
C MET A 69 -10.96 -3.91 -1.74
N ILE A 70 -9.75 -3.53 -1.31
CA ILE A 70 -8.55 -3.50 -2.16
C ILE A 70 -7.94 -4.90 -2.22
N THR A 71 -7.94 -5.49 -3.39
CA THR A 71 -7.27 -6.75 -3.74
C THR A 71 -5.89 -6.49 -4.34
N THR A 72 -5.09 -7.55 -4.47
CA THR A 72 -3.74 -7.49 -5.04
C THR A 72 -3.70 -6.97 -6.48
N GLU A 73 -4.77 -7.11 -7.26
CA GLU A 73 -4.87 -6.61 -8.64
C GLU A 73 -4.78 -5.06 -8.73
N PHE A 74 -5.18 -4.36 -7.67
CA PHE A 74 -5.10 -2.89 -7.59
C PHE A 74 -3.77 -2.41 -7.01
N LEU A 75 -2.89 -3.34 -6.62
CA LEU A 75 -1.57 -3.06 -6.08
C LEU A 75 -0.53 -3.54 -7.11
N PRO A 76 -0.07 -2.68 -8.04
CA PRO A 76 1.02 -3.00 -8.96
C PRO A 76 2.38 -3.07 -8.25
N LEU A 77 2.46 -3.88 -7.20
CA LEU A 77 3.66 -4.23 -6.48
C LEU A 77 4.39 -5.24 -7.35
N THR A 78 5.19 -4.74 -8.31
CA THR A 78 6.19 -5.59 -8.94
C THR A 78 7.11 -6.03 -7.82
N VAL A 79 7.23 -7.33 -7.60
CA VAL A 79 8.32 -7.88 -6.79
C VAL A 79 9.59 -7.54 -7.55
N LYS A 80 10.14 -6.33 -7.32
CA LYS A 80 11.54 -6.08 -7.57
C LYS A 80 12.25 -6.86 -6.49
N GLU A 81 12.38 -8.16 -6.72
CA GLU A 81 13.55 -8.88 -6.24
C GLU A 81 14.72 -7.97 -6.55
N SER A 82 15.49 -7.67 -5.52
CA SER A 82 16.84 -7.17 -5.69
C SER A 82 17.58 -8.21 -6.51
N THR A 83 17.46 -8.16 -7.83
CA THR A 83 18.39 -8.83 -8.74
C THR A 83 19.70 -8.08 -8.54
N SER A 84 20.48 -8.51 -7.55
CA SER A 84 21.92 -8.40 -7.65
C SER A 84 22.31 -9.23 -8.87
N PRO A 85 22.83 -8.64 -9.96
CA PRO A 85 23.72 -9.41 -10.81
C PRO A 85 24.97 -9.71 -9.95
N GLY A 86 25.50 -10.93 -10.11
CA GLY A 86 26.61 -11.45 -9.31
C GLY A 86 27.91 -10.65 -9.40
#